data_AF-A0A6M3MFU3-F1
#
_entry.id   AF-A0A6M3MFU3-F1
#
_cell.length_a   1.000
_cell.length_b   1.000
_cell.length_c   1.000
_cell.angle_alpha   90.00
_cell.angle_beta   90.00
_cell.angle_gamma   90.00
#
_symmetry.space_group_name_H-M   'P 1'
#
loop_
_entity.id
_entity.type
_entity.pdbx_description
1 polymer ?
#
loop_
_entity_poly.entity_id
_entity_poly.type
_entity_poly.pdbx_seq_one_letter_code
_entity_poly.pdbx_strand_id
1 'polypeptide(L)'
;MSSPPKRIIDEEFLGWQFYNTTDSGYEIYQAPDSLEAAMVDPTTREILFLMDRGTGEKLYQHPNVKKFAKMASALRLSKLQQQFQDLLKVWRP
;
A
#
# COMPACT_ATOMS: atom_id res chain seq x y z
N MET A 1 5.54 -6.34 20.39
CA MET A 1 6.64 -5.86 19.54
C MET A 1 6.03 -5.54 18.18
N SER A 2 6.11 -4.29 17.71
CA SER A 2 5.59 -3.94 16.38
C SER A 2 6.59 -4.42 15.33
N SER A 3 6.12 -5.16 14.31
CA SER A 3 6.98 -5.58 13.20
C SER A 3 7.66 -4.36 12.56
N PRO A 4 8.92 -4.51 12.11
CA PRO A 4 9.64 -3.42 11.45
C PRO A 4 8.87 -2.92 10.21
N PRO A 5 9.10 -1.67 9.81
CA PRO A 5 8.56 -1.13 8.56
C PRO A 5 9.08 -1.95 7.37
N LYS A 6 8.16 -2.39 6.51
CA LYS A 6 8.48 -3.11 5.26
C LYS A 6 8.71 -2.11 4.14
N ARG A 7 9.65 -2.39 3.24
CA ARG A 7 9.99 -1.54 2.10
C ARG A 7 9.90 -2.33 0.80
N ILE A 8 9.46 -1.67 -0.27
CA ILE A 8 9.32 -2.33 -1.59
C ILE A 8 10.67 -2.80 -2.18
N ILE A 9 11.78 -2.36 -1.60
CA ILE A 9 13.14 -2.76 -1.98
C ILE A 9 13.65 -3.97 -1.17
N ASP A 10 12.90 -4.46 -0.19
CA ASP A 10 13.27 -5.63 0.59
C ASP A 10 13.17 -6.89 -0.30
N GLU A 11 13.98 -7.92 -0.01
CA GLU A 11 14.06 -9.15 -0.83
C GLU A 11 12.70 -9.86 -0.98
N GLU A 12 11.81 -9.75 0.01
CA GLU A 12 10.47 -10.33 -0.05
C GLU A 12 9.58 -9.71 -1.15
N PHE A 13 9.90 -8.49 -1.60
CA PHE A 13 9.18 -7.78 -2.66
C PHE A 13 9.93 -7.81 -4.00
N LEU A 14 10.93 -8.68 -4.13
CA LEU A 14 11.64 -8.82 -5.38
C LEU A 14 10.69 -9.30 -6.50
N GLY A 15 10.75 -8.61 -7.64
CA GLY A 15 9.87 -8.85 -8.78
C GLY A 15 8.53 -8.11 -8.71
N TRP A 16 8.22 -7.40 -7.62
CA TRP A 16 7.06 -6.53 -7.58
C TRP A 16 7.21 -5.39 -8.59
N GLN A 17 6.15 -5.13 -9.34
CA GLN A 17 6.16 -4.17 -10.44
C GLN A 17 5.36 -2.93 -10.09
N PHE A 18 5.90 -1.77 -10.44
CA PHE A 18 5.14 -0.52 -10.40
C PHE A 18 3.96 -0.63 -11.35
N TYR A 19 2.78 -0.27 -10.86
CA TYR A 19 1.56 -0.29 -11.63
C TYR A 19 1.02 1.12 -11.90
N ASN A 20 0.78 1.88 -10.83
CA ASN A 20 0.16 3.19 -10.95
C ASN A 20 0.50 4.08 -9.74
N THR A 21 0.06 5.32 -9.76
CA THR A 21 0.11 6.25 -8.64
C THR A 21 -1.30 6.63 -8.19
N THR A 22 -1.47 6.88 -6.90
CA THR A 22 -2.69 7.50 -6.36
C THR A 22 -2.67 9.01 -6.57
N ASP A 23 -3.84 9.66 -6.53
CA ASP A 23 -3.95 11.13 -6.54
C ASP A 23 -3.18 11.81 -5.39
N SER A 24 -2.91 11.06 -4.32
CA SER A 24 -2.13 11.55 -3.18
C SER A 24 -0.60 11.40 -3.37
N GLY A 25 -0.16 10.90 -4.52
CA GLY A 25 1.25 10.75 -4.88
C GLY A 25 1.91 9.48 -4.34
N TYR A 26 1.15 8.54 -3.78
CA TYR A 26 1.68 7.21 -3.40
C TYR A 26 1.75 6.29 -4.61
N GLU A 27 2.81 5.49 -4.70
CA GLU A 27 3.00 4.48 -5.73
C GLU A 27 2.23 3.20 -5.36
N ILE A 28 1.69 2.53 -6.37
CA ILE A 28 1.07 1.22 -6.24
C ILE A 28 1.96 0.21 -6.94
N TYR A 29 2.36 -0.82 -6.20
CA TYR A 29 3.09 -1.96 -6.71
C TYR A 29 2.23 -3.22 -6.67
N GLN A 30 2.52 -4.14 -7.56
CA GLN A 30 1.81 -5.40 -7.71
C GLN A 30 2.76 -6.57 -7.56
N ALA A 31 2.30 -7.61 -6.86
CA ALA A 31 3.02 -8.87 -6.79
C ALA A 31 3.11 -9.54 -8.18
N PRO A 32 4.18 -10.33 -8.45
CA PRO A 32 4.35 -11.02 -9.73
C PRO A 32 3.18 -11.94 -10.10
N ASP A 33 2.57 -12.58 -9.10
CA ASP A 33 1.41 -13.46 -9.24
C ASP A 33 0.09 -12.69 -9.41
N SER A 34 0.15 -11.35 -9.33
CA SER A 34 -1.01 -10.47 -9.41
C SER A 34 -2.06 -10.69 -8.31
N LEU A 35 -1.72 -11.38 -7.22
CA LEU A 35 -2.66 -11.62 -6.13
C LEU A 35 -2.65 -10.50 -5.10
N GLU A 36 -1.52 -9.83 -4.93
CA GLU A 36 -1.34 -8.80 -3.92
C GLU A 36 -0.97 -7.44 -4.53
N ALA A 37 -1.26 -6.39 -3.79
CA ALA A 37 -0.87 -5.03 -4.12
C ALA A 37 -0.37 -4.29 -2.88
N ALA A 38 0.59 -3.40 -3.09
CA ALA A 38 1.21 -2.59 -2.07
C ALA A 38 1.07 -1.12 -2.43
N MET A 39 0.70 -0.31 -1.45
CA MET A 39 0.80 1.15 -1.52
C MET A 39 2.12 1.58 -0.86
N VAL A 40 2.91 2.34 -1.58
CA VAL A 40 4.29 2.70 -1.23
C VAL A 40 4.46 4.21 -1.22
N ASP A 41 5.16 4.72 -0.21
CA ASP A 41 5.65 6.10 -0.24
C ASP A 41 6.88 6.18 -1.18
N PRO A 42 6.82 6.96 -2.28
CA PRO A 42 7.93 7.02 -3.24
C PRO A 42 9.20 7.63 -2.66
N THR A 43 9.10 8.40 -1.56
CA THR A 43 10.23 9.09 -0.93
C THR A 43 11.00 8.14 -0.03
N THR A 44 10.30 7.37 0.82
CA THR A 44 10.94 6.46 1.78
C THR A 44 11.02 5.03 1.28
N ARG A 45 10.33 4.70 0.19
CA ARG A 45 10.12 3.34 -0.33
C ARG A 45 9.43 2.40 0.68
N GLU A 46 8.82 2.95 1.72
CA GLU A 46 8.11 2.18 2.74
C GLU A 46 6.70 1.82 2.28
N ILE A 47 6.32 0.58 2.54
CA ILE A 47 4.99 0.07 2.25
C ILE A 47 4.05 0.59 3.34
N LEU A 48 3.03 1.34 2.94
CA LEU A 48 1.99 1.86 3.82
C LEU A 48 0.91 0.81 4.08
N PHE A 49 0.49 0.14 3.02
CA PHE A 49 -0.52 -0.92 3.03
C PHE A 49 -0.12 -2.03 2.08
N LEU A 50 -0.34 -3.27 2.49
CA LEU A 50 -0.33 -4.45 1.64
C LEU A 50 -1.73 -5.05 1.68
N MET A 51 -2.30 -5.37 0.52
CA MET A 51 -3.64 -5.93 0.42
C MET A 51 -3.71 -7.06 -0.59
N ASP A 52 -4.56 -8.03 -0.29
CA ASP A 52 -5.00 -9.02 -1.25
C ASP A 52 -5.94 -8.36 -2.28
N ARG A 53 -5.67 -8.55 -3.57
CA ARG A 53 -6.43 -7.92 -4.67
C ARG A 53 -7.79 -8.57 -4.89
N GLY A 54 -7.92 -9.88 -4.60
CA GLY A 54 -9.16 -10.62 -4.77
C GLY A 54 -10.23 -10.18 -3.77
N THR A 55 -9.85 -10.10 -2.51
CA THR A 55 -10.72 -9.86 -1.35
C THR A 55 -10.70 -8.40 -0.88
N GLY A 56 -9.62 -7.66 -1.15
CA GLY A 56 -9.38 -6.35 -0.57
C GLY A 56 -8.96 -6.39 0.91
N GLU A 57 -8.63 -7.59 1.42
CA GLU A 57 -8.18 -7.79 2.79
C GLU A 57 -6.80 -7.17 3.00
N LYS A 58 -6.61 -6.55 4.16
CA LYS A 58 -5.35 -5.91 4.52
C LYS A 58 -4.39 -6.91 5.16
N LEU A 59 -3.33 -7.23 4.44
CA LEU A 59 -2.27 -8.15 4.86
C LEU A 59 -1.23 -7.46 5.74
N TYR A 60 -0.96 -6.18 5.46
CA TYR A 60 -0.02 -5.38 6.26
C TYR A 60 -0.44 -3.93 6.32
N GLN A 61 -0.13 -3.29 7.46
CA GLN A 61 -0.24 -1.86 7.66
C GLN A 61 1.03 -1.36 8.31
N HIS A 62 1.58 -0.27 7.77
CA HIS A 62 2.75 0.37 8.35
C HIS A 62 2.50 0.78 9.82
N PRO A 63 3.41 0.48 10.76
CA PRO A 63 3.21 0.78 12.18
C PRO A 63 3.06 2.29 12.44
N ASN A 64 3.71 3.12 11.63
CA ASN A 64 3.63 4.57 11.69
C ASN A 64 2.80 5.18 10.55
N VAL A 65 1.87 4.44 9.95
CA VAL A 65 1.06 4.92 8.80
C VAL A 65 0.39 6.27 9.06
N LYS A 66 0.04 6.59 10.31
CA LYS A 66 -0.51 7.89 10.72
C LYS A 66 0.43 9.07 10.47
N LYS A 67 1.76 8.84 10.49
CA LYS A 67 2.77 9.86 10.17
C LYS A 67 2.83 10.14 8.66
N PHE A 68 2.59 9.14 7.83
CA PHE A 68 2.64 9.26 6.37
C PHE A 68 1.44 9.99 5.78
N ALA A 69 0.29 9.96 6.45
CA ALA A 69 -0.89 10.72 6.03
C ALA A 69 -0.73 12.27 6.10
N LYS A 70 0.49 12.77 6.43
CA LYS A 70 0.92 14.18 6.56
C LYS A 70 0.07 15.11 7.43
N MET A 71 -1.07 14.66 7.96
CA MET A 71 -1.91 15.40 8.90
C MET A 71 -2.72 14.43 9.76
N ALA A 72 -2.55 14.58 11.06
CA ALA A 72 -3.04 13.77 12.17
C ALA A 72 -4.58 13.65 12.28
N SER A 73 -5.26 13.04 11.31
CA SER A 73 -6.66 12.64 11.47
C SER A 73 -6.88 11.21 11.01
N ALA A 74 -7.48 10.38 11.87
CA ALA A 74 -7.86 9.00 11.56
C ALA A 74 -8.73 8.91 10.28
N LEU A 75 -9.49 9.97 9.99
CA LEU A 75 -10.29 10.18 8.78
C LEU A 75 -9.48 10.15 7.48
N ARG A 76 -8.24 10.68 7.49
CA ARG A 76 -7.41 10.72 6.28
C ARG A 76 -6.76 9.36 6.01
N LEU A 77 -6.51 8.59 7.08
CA LEU A 77 -6.01 7.22 6.98
C LEU A 77 -7.07 6.27 6.40
N SER A 78 -8.29 6.34 6.92
CA SER A 78 -9.41 5.56 6.38
C SER A 78 -9.71 5.94 4.94
N LYS A 79 -9.61 7.23 4.60
CA LYS A 79 -9.74 7.69 3.21
C LYS A 79 -8.65 7.13 2.29
N LEU A 80 -7.39 7.14 2.72
CA LEU A 80 -6.29 6.58 1.93
C LEU A 80 -6.42 5.06 1.75
N GLN A 81 -6.80 4.35 2.82
CA GLN A 81 -7.09 2.92 2.76
C GLN A 81 -8.28 2.63 1.84
N GLN A 82 -9.35 3.42 1.91
CA GLN A 82 -10.52 3.29 1.06
C GLN A 82 -10.18 3.57 -0.40
N GLN A 83 -9.40 4.63 -0.69
CA GLN A 83 -8.90 4.91 -2.04
C GLN A 83 -8.10 3.73 -2.58
N PHE A 84 -7.26 3.11 -1.75
CA PHE A 84 -6.53 1.92 -2.17
C PHE A 84 -7.48 0.78 -2.52
N GLN A 85 -8.42 0.46 -1.63
CA GLN A 85 -9.41 -0.59 -1.87
C GLN A 85 -10.28 -0.32 -3.10
N ASP A 86 -10.67 0.92 -3.34
CA ASP A 86 -11.47 1.30 -4.51
C ASP A 86 -10.66 1.16 -5.80
N LEU A 87 -9.36 1.52 -5.79
CA LEU A 87 -8.46 1.22 -6.90
C LEU A 87 -8.36 -0.28 -7.16
N LEU A 88 -8.26 -1.12 -6.12
CA LEU A 88 -8.24 -2.57 -6.29
C LEU A 88 -9.55 -3.12 -6.87
N LYS A 89 -10.72 -2.52 -6.53
CA LYS A 89 -12.03 -2.93 -7.07
C LYS A 89 -12.20 -2.58 -8.54
N VAL A 90 -11.83 -1.37 -8.95
CA VAL A 90 -11.85 -0.96 -10.38
C VAL A 90 -10.93 -1.85 -11.20
N TRP A 91 -9.91 -2.41 -10.56
CA TRP A 91 -8.88 -3.20 -11.18
C TRP A 91 -9.16 -4.71 -11.17
N ARG A 92 -10.38 -5.14 -10.83
CA ARG A 92 -10.83 -6.52 -11.08
C ARG A 92 -11.02 -6.72 -12.59
N PRO A 93 -10.56 -7.86 -13.16
CA PRO A 93 -10.77 -8.19 -14.57
C PRO A 93 -12.26 -8.32 -14.91
#